data_AF-C1D1Y3-F1
#
_entry.id   AF-C1D1Y3-F1
#
_cell.length_a   1.000
_cell.length_b   1.000
_cell.length_c   1.000
_cell.angle_alpha   90.00
_cell.angle_beta   90.00
_cell.angle_gamma   90.00
#
_symmetry.space_group_name_H-M   'P 1'
#
loop_
_entity.id
_entity.type
_entity.pdbx_description
1 polymer ?
#
loop_
_entity_poly.entity_id
_entity_poly.type
_entity_poly.pdbx_seq_one_letter_code
_entity_poly.pdbx_strand_id
1 'polypeptide(L)'
;MLMDSTRRTSRLLVWTTLLLGGVLAQQDNALSSRLAALAGTGLSIAECRERMQNMGTMLDGAGYGTARTHHLSDGTLAARWYNPATERTAVAFAGQQATDNAFSTAELDGQVRWNEFIAMP
;
A
#
# COMPACT_ATOMS: atom_id res chain seq x y z
N MET A 1 -47.80 -42.65 2.28
CA MET A 1 -47.03 -42.36 3.51
C MET A 1 -45.58 -42.70 3.22
N LEU A 2 -44.69 -41.70 3.39
CA LEU A 2 -43.22 -41.74 3.39
C LEU A 2 -42.49 -41.91 2.04
N MET A 3 -42.22 -40.74 1.44
CA MET A 3 -40.96 -40.42 0.74
C MET A 3 -39.78 -40.49 1.73
N ASP A 4 -38.63 -40.98 1.29
CA ASP A 4 -37.23 -40.63 1.64
C ASP A 4 -36.32 -41.80 1.19
N SER A 5 -35.09 -41.67 0.69
CA SER A 5 -34.08 -40.65 0.95
C SER A 5 -33.05 -40.70 -0.19
N THR A 6 -33.01 -39.68 -1.05
CA THR A 6 -31.92 -39.45 -2.00
C THR A 6 -30.75 -38.85 -1.23
N ARG A 7 -29.79 -39.66 -0.79
CA ARG A 7 -28.62 -39.21 -0.03
C ARG A 7 -27.37 -39.20 -0.90
N ARG A 8 -26.66 -38.06 -0.81
CA ARG A 8 -25.25 -37.78 -1.11
C ARG A 8 -24.93 -37.14 -2.47
N THR A 9 -25.13 -35.84 -2.53
CA THR A 9 -24.30 -34.91 -3.32
C THR A 9 -23.93 -33.72 -2.43
N SER A 10 -22.96 -33.91 -1.52
CA SER A 10 -22.44 -32.81 -0.70
C SER A 10 -21.00 -33.08 -0.29
N ARG A 11 -20.08 -33.08 -1.26
CA ARG A 11 -18.63 -33.01 -1.00
C ARG A 11 -17.98 -32.36 -2.20
N LEU A 12 -17.68 -31.06 -2.09
CA LEU A 12 -16.57 -30.35 -2.77
C LEU A 12 -16.83 -28.84 -2.68
N LEU A 13 -16.62 -28.23 -1.51
CA LEU A 13 -16.53 -26.76 -1.37
C LEU A 13 -15.76 -26.39 -0.09
N VAL A 14 -14.58 -26.99 0.15
CA VAL A 14 -13.72 -26.62 1.29
C VAL A 14 -12.21 -26.66 0.94
N TRP A 15 -11.81 -26.32 -0.30
CA TRP A 15 -10.38 -26.32 -0.66
C TRP A 15 -9.88 -25.03 -1.34
N THR A 16 -10.71 -24.00 -1.49
CA THR A 16 -10.31 -22.73 -2.13
C THR A 16 -9.86 -21.64 -1.15
N THR A 17 -10.06 -21.79 0.16
CA THR A 17 -9.74 -20.73 1.14
C THR A 17 -8.28 -20.72 1.58
N LEU A 18 -7.54 -21.82 1.43
CA LEU A 18 -6.14 -21.91 1.90
C LEU A 18 -5.11 -21.37 0.89
N LEU A 19 -5.43 -21.32 -0.40
CA LEU A 19 -4.52 -20.76 -1.42
C LEU A 19 -4.57 -19.23 -1.46
N LEU A 20 -5.71 -18.61 -1.13
CA LEU A 20 -5.84 -17.15 -1.10
C LEU A 20 -5.05 -16.52 0.05
N GLY A 21 -5.02 -17.16 1.23
CA GLY A 21 -4.25 -16.65 2.37
C GLY A 21 -2.73 -16.63 2.13
N GLY A 22 -2.20 -17.64 1.42
CA GLY A 22 -0.78 -17.70 1.07
C GLY A 22 -0.35 -16.68 0.01
N VAL A 23 -1.21 -16.43 -0.99
CA VAL A 23 -0.94 -15.43 -2.04
C VAL A 23 -0.96 -14.01 -1.48
N LEU A 24 -1.90 -13.70 -0.59
CA LEU A 24 -1.98 -12.38 0.04
C LEU A 24 -0.78 -12.10 0.94
N ALA A 25 -0.36 -13.06 1.78
CA ALA A 25 0.82 -12.90 2.64
C ALA A 25 2.14 -12.80 1.85
N GLN A 26 2.23 -13.45 0.68
CA GLN A 26 3.39 -13.33 -0.20
C GLN A 26 3.40 -12.01 -0.97
N GLN A 27 2.22 -11.50 -1.37
CA GLN A 27 2.09 -10.17 -1.96
C GLN A 27 2.47 -9.06 -0.99
N ASP A 28 2.06 -9.16 0.28
CA ASP A 28 2.40 -8.16 1.30
C ASP A 28 3.92 -8.05 1.51
N ASN A 29 4.62 -9.18 1.64
CA ASN A 29 6.09 -9.19 1.76
C ASN A 29 6.79 -8.63 0.49
N ALA A 30 6.26 -8.96 -0.69
CA ALA A 30 6.80 -8.44 -1.94
C ALA A 30 6.58 -6.92 -2.08
N LEU A 31 5.42 -6.39 -1.69
CA LEU A 31 5.13 -4.97 -1.76
C LEU A 31 5.98 -4.17 -0.77
N SER A 32 6.04 -4.60 0.48
CA SER A 32 6.87 -3.98 1.52
C SER A 32 8.36 -3.92 1.12
N SER A 33 8.91 -4.99 0.54
CA SER A 33 10.29 -4.99 0.06
C SER A 33 10.54 -3.99 -1.09
N ARG A 34 9.57 -3.85 -2.00
CA ARG A 34 9.64 -2.88 -3.10
C ARG A 34 9.51 -1.43 -2.62
N LEU A 35 8.67 -1.18 -1.63
CA LEU A 35 8.54 0.13 -0.99
C LEU A 35 9.85 0.54 -0.31
N ALA A 36 10.49 -0.38 0.42
CA ALA A 36 11.79 -0.13 1.04
C ALA A 36 12.89 0.16 0.01
N ALA A 37 12.89 -0.52 -1.14
CA ALA A 37 13.85 -0.29 -2.21
C ALA A 37 13.74 1.11 -2.86
N LEU A 38 12.59 1.78 -2.74
CA LEU A 38 12.40 3.14 -3.23
C LEU A 38 12.94 4.20 -2.27
N ALA A 39 13.19 3.88 -1.00
CA ALA A 39 13.72 4.83 -0.03
C ALA A 39 15.18 5.22 -0.38
N GLY A 40 15.59 6.44 0.00
CA GLY A 40 16.96 6.90 -0.21
C GLY A 40 17.18 8.37 0.14
N THR A 41 18.44 8.79 0.15
CA THR A 41 18.90 10.16 0.43
C THR A 41 19.84 10.62 -0.68
N GLY A 42 20.29 11.89 -0.67
CA GLY A 42 21.18 12.40 -1.72
C GLY A 42 20.50 12.65 -3.07
N LEU A 43 19.16 12.71 -3.10
CA LEU A 43 18.38 12.71 -4.32
C LEU A 43 18.14 14.12 -4.87
N SER A 44 18.11 14.23 -6.20
CA SER A 44 17.55 15.39 -6.88
C SER A 44 16.02 15.40 -6.82
N ILE A 45 15.40 16.55 -7.09
CA ILE A 45 13.93 16.68 -7.18
C ILE A 45 13.36 15.71 -8.24
N ALA A 46 14.07 15.54 -9.36
CA ALA A 46 13.64 14.67 -10.44
C ALA A 46 13.58 13.20 -9.99
N GLU A 47 14.60 12.72 -9.28
CA GLU A 47 14.64 11.35 -8.74
C GLU A 47 13.55 11.14 -7.68
N CYS A 48 13.31 12.13 -6.80
CA CYS A 48 12.21 12.08 -5.85
C CYS A 48 10.83 11.98 -6.54
N ARG A 49 10.62 12.72 -7.63
CA ARG A 49 9.38 12.66 -8.41
C ARG A 49 9.22 11.32 -9.13
N GLU A 50 10.30 10.81 -9.73
CA GLU A 50 10.29 9.51 -10.39
C GLU A 50 9.93 8.40 -9.39
N ARG A 51 10.57 8.37 -8.22
CA ARG A 51 10.25 7.41 -7.15
C ARG A 51 8.80 7.51 -6.69
N MET A 52 8.26 8.73 -6.57
CA MET A 52 6.85 8.92 -6.22
C MET A 52 5.90 8.36 -7.28
N GLN A 53 6.21 8.58 -8.56
CA GLN A 53 5.42 8.05 -9.67
C GLN A 53 5.51 6.52 -9.78
N ASN A 54 6.70 5.95 -9.59
CA ASN A 54 6.93 4.51 -9.55
C ASN A 54 6.15 3.85 -8.41
N MET A 55 6.17 4.46 -7.22
CA MET A 55 5.37 4.02 -6.09
C MET A 55 3.87 4.07 -6.40
N GLY A 56 3.38 5.18 -6.97
CA GLY A 56 1.97 5.32 -7.35
C GLY A 56 1.51 4.23 -8.32
N THR A 57 2.31 3.94 -9.34
CA THR A 57 2.02 2.87 -10.33
C THR A 57 1.99 1.49 -9.68
N MET A 58 2.96 1.22 -8.80
CA MET A 58 3.02 -0.04 -8.07
C MET A 58 1.81 -0.25 -7.15
N LEU A 59 1.41 0.81 -6.43
CA LEU A 59 0.29 0.76 -5.49
C LEU A 59 -1.06 0.62 -6.21
N ASP A 60 -1.24 1.30 -7.35
CA ASP A 60 -2.41 1.14 -8.21
C ASP A 60 -2.58 -0.33 -8.66
N GLY A 61 -1.49 -0.96 -9.12
CA GLY A 61 -1.47 -2.40 -9.44
C GLY A 61 -1.70 -3.33 -8.25
N ALA A 62 -1.52 -2.85 -7.02
CA ALA A 62 -1.77 -3.58 -5.78
C ALA A 62 -3.16 -3.30 -5.17
N GLY A 63 -4.02 -2.55 -5.87
CA GLY A 63 -5.39 -2.26 -5.42
C GLY A 63 -5.53 -1.10 -4.43
N TYR A 64 -4.47 -0.30 -4.25
CA TYR A 64 -4.56 0.95 -3.51
C TYR A 64 -5.31 2.01 -4.32
N GLY A 65 -6.13 2.81 -3.66
CA GLY A 65 -6.81 3.94 -4.29
C GLY A 65 -5.87 5.11 -4.61
N THR A 66 -6.39 6.11 -5.32
CA THR A 66 -5.63 7.29 -5.75
C THR A 66 -4.90 8.00 -4.60
N ALA A 67 -3.67 8.45 -4.90
CA ALA A 67 -2.88 9.25 -3.99
C ALA A 67 -3.64 10.52 -3.58
N ARG A 68 -3.64 10.82 -2.29
CA ARG A 68 -3.83 12.19 -1.81
C ARG A 68 -2.46 12.75 -1.50
N THR A 69 -2.20 14.00 -1.86
CA THR A 69 -0.89 14.64 -1.64
C THR A 69 -1.05 15.91 -0.82
N HIS A 70 -0.02 16.26 -0.06
CA HIS A 70 0.04 17.45 0.76
C HIS A 70 1.45 18.04 0.76
N HIS A 71 1.58 19.36 0.58
CA HIS A 71 2.85 20.05 0.71
C HIS A 71 3.03 20.50 2.16
N LEU A 72 4.13 20.10 2.78
CA LEU A 72 4.51 20.50 4.12
C LEU A 72 5.30 21.81 4.07
N SER A 73 5.37 22.51 5.20
CA SER A 73 6.01 23.83 5.31
C SER A 73 7.53 23.81 5.10
N ASP A 74 8.16 22.65 5.28
CA ASP A 74 9.60 22.41 5.08
C ASP A 74 9.98 22.14 3.62
N GLY A 75 9.00 22.16 2.71
CA GLY A 75 9.20 21.80 1.31
C GLY A 75 9.16 20.29 1.04
N THR A 76 8.69 19.48 1.99
CA THR A 76 8.44 18.05 1.76
C THR A 76 7.06 17.84 1.12
N LEU A 77 7.00 17.02 0.08
CA LEU A 77 5.77 16.50 -0.49
C LEU A 77 5.43 15.19 0.20
N ALA A 78 4.32 15.16 0.93
CA ALA A 78 3.75 13.95 1.49
C ALA A 78 2.65 13.40 0.56
N ALA A 79 2.60 12.08 0.40
CA ALA A 79 1.58 11.39 -0.37
C ALA A 79 1.03 10.18 0.41
N ARG A 80 -0.25 9.90 0.24
CA ARG A 80 -0.97 8.83 0.95
C ARG A 80 -1.90 8.08 0.02
N TRP A 81 -1.86 6.76 0.06
CA TRP A 81 -2.75 5.84 -0.62
C TRP A 81 -3.43 4.94 0.40
N TYR A 82 -4.69 4.57 0.16
CA TYR A 82 -5.43 3.66 1.04
C TYR A 82 -6.00 2.51 0.24
N ASN A 83 -5.80 1.28 0.72
CA ASN A 83 -6.41 0.08 0.18
C ASN A 83 -7.52 -0.39 1.15
N PRO A 84 -8.81 -0.25 0.77
CA PRO A 84 -9.92 -0.67 1.62
C PRO A 84 -10.06 -2.20 1.72
N ALA A 85 -9.47 -2.98 0.81
CA ALA A 85 -9.58 -4.43 0.82
C ALA A 85 -8.63 -5.07 1.84
N THR A 86 -7.44 -4.48 2.01
CA THR A 86 -6.45 -4.93 3.00
C THR A 86 -6.43 -4.07 4.26
N GLU A 87 -7.23 -3.00 4.28
CA GLU A 87 -7.25 -1.98 5.34
C GLU A 87 -5.86 -1.42 5.64
N ARG A 88 -5.06 -1.15 4.59
CA ARG A 88 -3.70 -0.62 4.73
C ARG A 88 -3.54 0.76 4.11
N THR A 89 -2.67 1.55 4.69
CA THR A 89 -2.29 2.88 4.19
C THR A 89 -0.82 2.89 3.82
N ALA A 90 -0.53 3.16 2.56
CA ALA A 90 0.83 3.44 2.10
C ALA A 90 1.07 4.95 2.12
N VAL A 91 2.25 5.36 2.54
CA VAL A 91 2.65 6.76 2.70
C VAL A 91 4.04 6.98 2.12
N ALA A 92 4.24 8.14 1.51
CA ALA A 92 5.53 8.56 0.99
C ALA A 92 5.82 10.00 1.34
N PHE A 93 7.10 10.30 1.56
CA PHE A 93 7.64 11.64 1.75
C PHE A 93 8.74 11.87 0.73
N ALA A 94 8.71 13.00 0.05
CA ALA A 94 9.70 13.38 -0.93
C ALA A 94 10.14 14.82 -0.69
N GLY A 95 11.44 15.04 -0.47
CA GLY A 95 11.98 16.39 -0.43
C GLY A 95 11.77 17.12 -1.78
N GLN A 96 11.56 18.43 -1.73
CA GLN A 96 11.51 19.31 -2.91
C GLN A 96 12.63 20.39 -2.87
N GLN A 97 13.71 20.15 -2.13
CA GLN A 97 14.92 20.98 -2.12
C GLN A 97 15.71 20.77 -3.42
N ALA A 98 16.59 21.70 -3.81
CA ALA A 98 17.32 21.60 -5.09
C ALA A 98 18.25 20.37 -5.20
N THR A 99 18.89 19.97 -4.10
CA THR A 99 19.81 18.83 -4.01
C THR A 99 19.74 18.18 -2.62
N ASP A 100 20.21 16.94 -2.51
CA ASP A 100 20.31 16.20 -1.24
C ASP A 100 18.97 15.91 -0.55
N ASN A 101 17.93 15.63 -1.34
CA ASN A 101 16.63 15.25 -0.82
C ASN A 101 16.63 13.81 -0.30
N ALA A 102 15.69 13.56 0.61
CA ALA A 102 15.28 12.21 0.99
C ALA A 102 13.96 11.82 0.31
N PHE A 103 13.85 10.53 0.01
CA PHE A 103 12.59 9.85 -0.28
C PHE A 103 12.39 8.75 0.75
N SER A 104 11.24 8.73 1.40
CA SER A 104 10.92 7.77 2.45
C SER A 104 9.52 7.23 2.27
N THR A 105 9.31 5.97 2.62
CA THR A 105 8.03 5.29 2.46
C THR A 105 7.71 4.46 3.69
N ALA A 106 6.43 4.25 3.95
CA ALA A 106 5.97 3.28 4.93
C ALA A 106 4.61 2.71 4.51
N GLU A 107 4.29 1.54 5.05
CA GLU A 107 2.99 0.90 4.97
C GLU A 107 2.49 0.71 6.40
N LEU A 108 1.28 1.18 6.67
CA LEU A 108 0.69 1.26 8.00
C LEU A 108 -0.65 0.52 7.98
N ASP A 109 -0.98 -0.10 9.11
CA ASP A 109 -2.26 -0.77 9.27
C ASP A 109 -3.37 0.24 9.56
N GLY A 110 -4.55 -0.02 9.02
CA GLY A 110 -5.71 0.84 9.10
C GLY A 110 -5.68 2.03 8.16
N GLN A 111 -6.74 2.84 8.24
CA GLN A 111 -6.83 4.11 7.53
C GLN A 111 -6.12 5.21 8.32
N VAL A 112 -5.02 5.72 7.78
CA VAL A 112 -4.28 6.83 8.39
C VAL A 112 -4.85 8.15 7.91
N ARG A 113 -5.21 9.05 8.83
CA ARG A 113 -5.71 10.39 8.47
C ARG A 113 -4.58 11.41 8.40
N TRP A 114 -4.73 12.43 7.56
CA TRP A 114 -3.71 13.47 7.43
C TRP A 114 -3.40 14.21 8.73
N ASN A 115 -4.41 14.44 9.57
CA ASN A 115 -4.23 15.04 10.89
C ASN A 115 -3.45 14.15 11.86
N GLU A 116 -3.39 12.83 11.64
CA GLU A 116 -2.55 11.91 12.43
C GLU A 116 -1.11 11.89 11.90
N PHE A 117 -0.92 12.29 10.64
CA PHE A 117 0.34 12.25 9.91
C PHE A 117 1.12 13.57 9.96
N ILE A 118 0.39 14.70 10.05
CA ILE A 118 0.94 16.08 10.02
C ILE A 118 0.93 16.70 11.42
N ALA A 119 0.34 16.05 12.43
CA ALA A 119 0.41 16.52 13.81
C ALA A 119 1.76 16.17 14.45
N MET A 120 2.81 16.94 14.14
CA MET A 120 3.84 17.35 15.10
C MET A 120 4.43 18.71 14.66
N PRO A 121 4.53 19.71 15.54
CA PRO A 121 5.45 20.83 15.38
C PRO A 121 6.92 20.39 15.45
#